data_AF-A0A920P662-F1
#
_entry.id   AF-A0A920P662-F1
#
_cell.length_a   1.000
_cell.length_b   1.000
_cell.length_c   1.000
_cell.angle_alpha   90.00
_cell.angle_beta   90.00
_cell.angle_gamma   90.00
#
_symmetry.space_group_name_H-M   'P 1'
#
loop_
_entity.id
_entity.type
_entity.pdbx_description
1 polymer ?
#
loop_
_entity_poly.entity_id
_entity_poly.type
_entity_poly.pdbx_seq_one_letter_code
_entity_poly.pdbx_strand_id
1 'polypeptide(L)'
;MTDGGTRSVRAPRGTEVSCKGWVQEAALRMIMNNLDSEVAEQPDDLIVYGGTGKAARSWEAFDAIVRSLKSLEADETLLIQSGKPVGVFRTHEFAPRVLIANANLVGRWATWEHFQELDRRGLMMYGQMTAGSWIYIGTQGILQGTYETFGALAQKHFQSSLKGRWVLTGGMGGMGGAQPLAATMNEGVLLCVEVDPERIQRRLDTDYCDRMTDDIDEALGWVEEATASGTALSIGLVGNCAEVLPILVERGVTPDVVTDQTSAHDPLNGYVPAGLSVAEAAVLRESDPADYVRRSMESMRVHCEAIVALQDAGAIAVDYGNNLRGYAQDAGFENAFAYPGFVPAYIRDLFCEGKGPFRWVALSGDPNDIYRTDELVLEMFPEDEHLCRWIKMAQERVTFQGLPARICWLGQGARHALVLQ
;
A
#
# COMPACT_ATOMS: atom_id res chain seq x y z
N MET A 1 -23.82 -23.04 -9.15
CA MET A 1 -24.46 -21.87 -8.52
C MET A 1 -24.19 -21.96 -7.03
N THR A 2 -23.06 -21.41 -6.61
CA THR A 2 -22.71 -21.26 -5.20
C THR A 2 -23.37 -20.00 -4.68
N ASP A 3 -24.09 -20.15 -3.58
CA ASP A 3 -24.85 -19.12 -2.88
C ASP A 3 -23.96 -17.89 -2.61
N GLY A 4 -24.28 -16.77 -3.24
CA GLY A 4 -23.50 -15.53 -3.25
C GLY A 4 -23.71 -14.68 -1.99
N GLY A 5 -23.47 -15.27 -0.82
CA GLY A 5 -23.43 -14.51 0.44
C GLY A 5 -22.04 -13.94 0.69
N THR A 6 -21.96 -12.64 0.94
CA THR A 6 -20.76 -11.93 1.41
C THR A 6 -20.24 -12.58 2.68
N ARG A 7 -19.01 -13.12 2.65
CA ARG A 7 -18.42 -13.79 3.81
C ARG A 7 -17.65 -12.76 4.63
N SER A 8 -18.28 -12.26 5.69
CA SER A 8 -17.60 -11.39 6.64
C SER A 8 -16.52 -12.17 7.42
N VAL A 9 -15.27 -11.75 7.30
CA VAL A 9 -14.13 -12.26 8.07
C VAL A 9 -13.63 -11.14 8.97
N ARG A 10 -13.47 -11.42 10.25
CA ARG A 10 -12.91 -10.48 11.23
C ARG A 10 -12.08 -11.23 12.25
N ALA A 11 -10.98 -10.64 12.69
CA ALA A 11 -10.12 -11.27 13.69
C ALA A 11 -10.80 -11.31 15.07
N PRO A 12 -10.75 -12.45 15.78
CA PRO A 12 -11.18 -12.55 17.18
C PRO A 12 -10.54 -11.47 18.07
N ARG A 13 -11.29 -11.05 19.10
CA ARG A 13 -10.91 -9.97 20.03
C ARG A 13 -10.86 -10.49 21.46
N GLY A 14 -10.26 -9.72 22.36
CA GLY A 14 -10.16 -10.05 23.78
C GLY A 14 -9.17 -11.18 24.08
N THR A 15 -9.27 -11.74 25.28
CA THR A 15 -8.30 -12.68 25.85
C THR A 15 -8.63 -14.16 25.61
N GLU A 16 -9.80 -14.47 25.04
CA GLU A 16 -10.18 -15.84 24.71
C GLU A 16 -9.37 -16.38 23.52
N VAL A 17 -8.79 -17.57 23.68
CA VAL A 17 -7.91 -18.19 22.69
C VAL A 17 -8.62 -19.40 22.09
N SER A 18 -8.65 -19.48 20.75
CA SER A 18 -9.28 -20.57 20.00
C SER A 18 -8.28 -21.60 19.47
N CYS A 19 -7.00 -21.22 19.37
CA CYS A 19 -5.87 -22.11 19.11
C CYS A 19 -5.30 -22.72 20.41
N LYS A 20 -4.30 -23.61 20.28
CA LYS A 20 -3.61 -24.23 21.42
C LYS A 20 -2.61 -23.31 22.15
N GLY A 21 -2.39 -22.11 21.64
CA GLY A 21 -1.50 -21.12 22.23
C GLY A 21 -1.56 -19.76 21.52
N TRP A 22 -1.01 -18.73 22.17
CA TRP A 22 -1.05 -17.36 21.67
C TRP A 22 -0.27 -17.14 20.37
N VAL A 23 0.80 -17.91 20.11
CA VAL A 23 1.58 -17.76 18.86
C VAL A 23 0.76 -18.22 17.65
N GLN A 24 0.01 -19.31 17.79
CA GLN A 24 -0.91 -19.81 16.76
C GLN A 24 -2.14 -18.89 16.62
N GLU A 25 -2.69 -18.42 17.75
CA GLU A 25 -3.80 -17.49 17.77
C GLU A 25 -3.45 -16.15 17.12
N ALA A 26 -2.22 -15.66 17.31
CA ALA A 26 -1.73 -14.46 16.64
C ALA A 26 -1.76 -14.62 15.12
N ALA A 27 -1.26 -15.74 14.59
CA ALA A 27 -1.32 -16.02 13.15
C ALA A 27 -2.77 -16.13 12.65
N LEU A 28 -3.66 -16.76 13.42
CA LEU A 28 -5.08 -16.87 13.09
C LEU A 28 -5.77 -15.50 13.04
N ARG A 29 -5.56 -14.68 14.07
CA ARG A 29 -6.12 -13.33 14.14
C ARG A 29 -5.57 -12.49 13.00
N MET A 30 -4.28 -12.57 12.69
CA MET A 30 -3.70 -11.75 11.64
C MET A 30 -4.14 -12.12 10.22
N ILE A 31 -4.31 -13.41 9.88
CA ILE A 31 -4.88 -13.77 8.57
C ILE A 31 -6.34 -13.27 8.44
N MET A 32 -7.11 -13.32 9.53
CA MET A 32 -8.47 -12.79 9.56
C MET A 32 -8.50 -11.26 9.51
N ASN A 33 -7.54 -10.58 10.13
CA ASN A 33 -7.40 -9.12 10.08
C ASN A 33 -7.10 -8.64 8.67
N ASN A 34 -6.26 -9.37 7.94
CA ASN A 34 -5.97 -9.10 6.53
C ASN A 34 -7.22 -9.15 5.63
N LEU A 35 -8.32 -9.78 6.07
CA LEU A 35 -9.58 -9.88 5.34
C LEU A 35 -10.74 -9.13 6.00
N ASP A 36 -10.46 -8.35 7.05
CA ASP A 36 -11.46 -7.46 7.65
C ASP A 36 -11.89 -6.43 6.59
N SER A 37 -13.19 -6.14 6.47
CA SER A 37 -13.72 -5.17 5.51
C SER A 37 -13.22 -3.75 5.78
N GLU A 38 -12.89 -3.44 7.03
CA GLU A 38 -12.24 -2.17 7.40
C GLU A 38 -10.80 -2.08 6.85
N VAL A 39 -10.16 -3.22 6.57
CA VAL A 39 -8.73 -3.33 6.25
C VAL A 39 -8.50 -3.61 4.76
N ALA A 40 -9.12 -4.66 4.23
CA ALA A 40 -8.87 -5.17 2.89
C ALA A 40 -9.57 -4.35 1.80
N GLU A 41 -8.94 -4.24 0.63
CA GLU A 41 -9.54 -3.56 -0.52
C GLU A 41 -10.72 -4.33 -1.14
N GLN A 42 -10.67 -5.68 -1.18
CA GLN A 42 -11.73 -6.53 -1.73
C GLN A 42 -11.72 -7.94 -1.08
N PRO A 43 -12.17 -8.05 0.18
CA PRO A 43 -12.00 -9.26 1.00
C PRO A 43 -12.79 -10.48 0.52
N ASP A 44 -13.91 -10.31 -0.19
CA ASP A 44 -14.71 -11.42 -0.71
C ASP A 44 -13.94 -12.28 -1.73
N ASP A 45 -13.00 -11.64 -2.45
CA ASP A 45 -12.09 -12.30 -3.38
C ASP A 45 -10.72 -12.64 -2.74
N LEU A 46 -10.64 -12.53 -1.42
CA LEU A 46 -9.44 -12.69 -0.60
C LEU A 46 -8.35 -11.63 -0.85
N ILE A 47 -8.67 -10.58 -1.62
CA ILE A 47 -7.74 -9.54 -2.04
C ILE A 47 -7.60 -8.52 -0.92
N VAL A 48 -6.36 -8.36 -0.46
CA VAL A 48 -5.98 -7.42 0.60
C VAL A 48 -5.61 -6.07 -0.01
N TYR A 49 -4.63 -6.02 -0.93
CA TYR A 49 -4.19 -4.79 -1.61
C TYR A 49 -3.28 -5.07 -2.83
N GLY A 50 -2.96 -4.02 -3.58
CA GLY A 50 -1.89 -4.03 -4.59
C GLY A 50 -2.20 -4.86 -5.82
N GLY A 51 -3.34 -4.58 -6.48
CA GLY A 51 -3.87 -5.45 -7.52
C GLY A 51 -4.48 -6.71 -6.91
N THR A 52 -3.91 -7.88 -7.24
CA THR A 52 -4.44 -9.20 -6.84
C THR A 52 -3.75 -9.81 -5.61
N GLY A 53 -3.15 -8.99 -4.74
CA GLY A 53 -2.46 -9.47 -3.55
C GLY A 53 -3.42 -10.10 -2.54
N LYS A 54 -3.36 -11.42 -2.36
CA LYS A 54 -4.34 -12.21 -1.58
C LYS A 54 -3.79 -12.74 -0.26
N ALA A 55 -4.68 -12.97 0.71
CA ALA A 55 -4.35 -13.58 2.00
C ALA A 55 -4.25 -15.12 1.96
N ALA A 56 -5.05 -15.75 1.09
CA ALA A 56 -5.07 -17.19 0.85
C ALA A 56 -5.43 -17.47 -0.62
N ARG A 57 -5.06 -18.65 -1.12
CA ARG A 57 -5.23 -18.98 -2.56
C ARG A 57 -6.70 -19.04 -2.99
N SER A 58 -7.52 -19.60 -2.12
CA SER A 58 -8.95 -19.81 -2.32
C SER A 58 -9.62 -19.91 -0.96
N TRP A 59 -10.96 -19.82 -0.92
CA TRP A 59 -11.72 -19.98 0.32
C TRP A 59 -11.50 -21.37 0.96
N GLU A 60 -11.37 -22.42 0.14
CA GLU A 60 -11.01 -23.76 0.61
C GLU A 60 -9.65 -23.75 1.32
N ALA A 61 -8.65 -23.08 0.74
CA ALA A 61 -7.34 -22.95 1.34
C ALA A 61 -7.37 -22.13 2.63
N PHE A 62 -8.13 -21.03 2.66
CA PHE A 62 -8.36 -20.23 3.87
C PHE A 62 -8.95 -21.08 4.99
N ASP A 63 -10.02 -21.84 4.71
CA ASP A 63 -10.67 -22.68 5.71
C ASP A 63 -9.74 -23.80 6.21
N ALA A 64 -8.92 -24.36 5.33
CA ALA A 64 -7.90 -25.32 5.71
C ALA A 64 -6.82 -24.69 6.60
N ILE A 65 -6.36 -23.46 6.31
CA ILE A 65 -5.40 -22.72 7.15
C ILE A 65 -5.98 -22.49 8.54
N VAL A 66 -7.22 -22.00 8.63
CA VAL A 66 -7.90 -21.74 9.90
C VAL A 66 -8.00 -23.03 10.74
N ARG A 67 -8.40 -24.15 10.12
CA ARG A 67 -8.43 -25.44 10.82
C ARG A 67 -7.05 -25.89 11.29
N SER A 68 -6.04 -25.79 10.43
CA SER A 68 -4.66 -26.16 10.77
C SER A 68 -4.11 -25.33 11.92
N LEU A 69 -4.30 -24.00 11.92
CA LEU A 69 -3.83 -23.11 12.99
C LEU A 69 -4.49 -23.43 14.34
N LYS A 70 -5.78 -23.79 14.34
CA LYS A 70 -6.49 -24.18 15.56
C LYS A 70 -5.98 -25.50 16.17
N SER A 71 -5.52 -26.43 15.33
CA SER A 71 -5.00 -27.73 15.80
C SER A 71 -3.49 -27.78 16.04
N LEU A 72 -2.73 -26.81 15.53
CA LEU A 72 -1.26 -26.78 15.52
C LEU A 72 -0.68 -26.77 16.94
N GLU A 73 0.21 -27.71 17.23
CA GLU A 73 0.90 -27.79 18.53
C GLU A 73 2.01 -26.72 18.68
N ALA A 74 2.52 -26.57 19.90
CA ALA A 74 3.58 -25.61 20.22
C ALA A 74 4.93 -25.96 19.59
N ASP A 75 5.19 -27.23 19.28
CA ASP A 75 6.41 -27.73 18.65
C ASP A 75 6.20 -28.16 17.19
N GLU A 76 5.14 -27.66 16.54
CA GLU A 76 4.85 -27.90 15.12
C GLU A 76 4.99 -26.63 14.29
N THR A 77 5.22 -26.81 12.98
CA THR A 77 5.31 -25.75 11.97
C THR A 77 4.43 -26.08 10.77
N LEU A 78 3.50 -25.18 10.45
CA LEU A 78 2.66 -25.21 9.26
C LEU A 78 3.41 -24.62 8.05
N LEU A 79 3.37 -25.31 6.92
CA LEU A 79 3.93 -24.83 5.65
C LEU A 79 2.81 -24.29 4.75
N ILE A 80 2.95 -23.02 4.33
CA ILE A 80 2.08 -22.38 3.35
C ILE A 80 2.86 -22.21 2.04
N GLN A 81 2.36 -22.82 0.98
CA GLN A 81 2.88 -22.66 -0.38
C GLN A 81 1.86 -21.86 -1.19
N SER A 82 2.23 -20.65 -1.63
CA SER A 82 1.37 -19.72 -2.38
C SER A 82 -0.08 -19.73 -1.86
N GLY A 83 -0.24 -19.36 -0.58
CA GLY A 83 -1.54 -19.26 0.09
C GLY A 83 -2.29 -20.56 0.33
N LYS A 84 -1.65 -21.73 0.18
CA LYS A 84 -2.26 -23.05 0.44
C LYS A 84 -1.50 -23.78 1.56
N PRO A 85 -2.19 -24.37 2.56
CA PRO A 85 -1.54 -25.18 3.58
C PRO A 85 -1.18 -26.55 2.98
N VAL A 86 0.11 -26.89 2.97
CA VAL A 86 0.63 -28.09 2.26
C VAL A 86 1.22 -29.16 3.17
N GLY A 87 1.51 -28.83 4.42
CA GLY A 87 2.01 -29.80 5.39
C GLY A 87 2.25 -29.20 6.77
N VAL A 88 2.28 -30.07 7.78
CA VAL A 88 2.66 -29.73 9.16
C VAL A 88 3.78 -30.69 9.54
N PHE A 89 4.86 -30.14 10.10
CA PHE A 89 6.01 -30.92 10.54
C PHE A 89 6.36 -30.55 11.97
N ARG A 90 6.77 -31.55 12.76
CA ARG A 90 7.32 -31.31 14.09
C ARG A 90 8.68 -30.61 13.96
N THR A 91 8.85 -29.56 14.74
CA THR A 91 10.07 -28.76 14.88
C THR A 91 10.42 -28.65 16.38
N HIS A 92 10.31 -27.46 16.97
CA HIS A 92 10.51 -27.19 18.40
C HIS A 92 9.85 -25.86 18.79
N GLU A 93 9.62 -25.62 20.08
CA GLU A 93 8.87 -24.45 20.58
C GLU A 93 9.43 -23.09 20.15
N PHE A 94 10.75 -22.97 19.98
CA PHE A 94 11.41 -21.74 19.52
C PHE A 94 11.42 -21.54 18.00
N ALA A 95 10.95 -22.51 17.20
CA ALA A 95 10.86 -22.38 15.75
C ALA A 95 9.64 -21.52 15.36
N PRO A 96 9.58 -21.00 14.12
CA PRO A 96 8.36 -20.40 13.61
C PRO A 96 7.19 -21.39 13.58
N ARG A 97 5.99 -20.94 13.96
CA ARG A 97 4.76 -21.75 13.84
C ARG A 97 4.27 -21.86 12.40
N VAL A 98 4.62 -20.89 11.55
CA VAL A 98 4.22 -20.88 10.13
C VAL A 98 5.40 -20.46 9.28
N LEU A 99 5.68 -21.20 8.21
CA LEU A 99 6.62 -20.83 7.16
C LEU A 99 5.86 -20.64 5.85
N ILE A 100 6.11 -19.52 5.18
CA ILE A 100 5.33 -19.08 4.02
C ILE A 100 6.26 -18.85 2.83
N ALA A 101 5.95 -19.46 1.69
CA ALA A 101 6.62 -19.22 0.42
C ALA A 101 5.56 -18.96 -0.67
N ASN A 102 5.34 -17.68 -1.02
CA ASN A 102 4.34 -17.25 -1.99
C ASN A 102 4.97 -16.73 -3.28
N ALA A 103 4.33 -17.00 -4.43
CA ALA A 103 4.65 -16.43 -5.75
C ALA A 103 6.08 -16.67 -6.28
N ASN A 104 6.84 -17.57 -5.66
CA ASN A 104 8.19 -17.91 -6.12
C ASN A 104 8.14 -18.69 -7.44
N LEU A 105 8.86 -18.19 -8.45
CA LEU A 105 9.04 -18.81 -9.76
C LEU A 105 10.53 -18.89 -10.10
N VAL A 106 10.93 -19.93 -10.83
CA VAL A 106 12.31 -20.05 -11.33
C VAL A 106 12.56 -18.89 -12.30
N GLY A 107 13.73 -18.24 -12.24
CA GLY A 107 13.96 -16.93 -12.86
C GLY A 107 13.51 -16.77 -14.32
N ARG A 108 13.72 -17.77 -15.18
CA ARG A 108 13.26 -17.73 -16.60
C ARG A 108 11.74 -17.66 -16.76
N TRP A 109 11.00 -18.16 -15.77
CA TRP A 109 9.54 -18.23 -15.72
C TRP A 109 8.92 -17.20 -14.77
N ALA A 110 9.72 -16.32 -14.17
CA ALA A 110 9.25 -15.27 -13.26
C ALA A 110 8.63 -14.10 -14.06
N THR A 111 7.56 -14.40 -14.78
CA THR A 111 6.83 -13.51 -15.70
C THR A 111 5.34 -13.55 -15.39
N TRP A 112 4.62 -12.46 -15.65
CA TRP A 112 3.17 -12.41 -15.43
C TRP A 112 2.39 -13.42 -16.27
N GLU A 113 2.80 -13.68 -17.51
CA GLU A 113 2.13 -14.63 -18.41
C GLU A 113 2.11 -16.04 -17.80
N HIS A 114 3.28 -16.50 -17.32
CA HIS A 114 3.38 -17.80 -16.67
C HIS A 114 2.72 -17.82 -15.29
N PHE A 115 2.81 -16.73 -14.52
CA PHE A 115 2.08 -16.59 -13.27
C PHE A 115 0.57 -16.79 -13.48
N GLN A 116 -0.02 -16.12 -14.48
CA GLN A 116 -1.44 -16.19 -14.81
C GLN A 116 -1.86 -17.56 -15.35
N GLU A 117 -0.99 -18.23 -16.12
CA GLU A 117 -1.19 -19.62 -16.53
C GLU A 117 -1.37 -20.54 -15.31
N LEU A 118 -0.49 -20.41 -14.31
CA LEU A 118 -0.55 -21.20 -13.08
C LEU A 118 -1.73 -20.81 -12.19
N ASP A 119 -2.07 -19.52 -12.12
CA ASP A 119 -3.24 -19.05 -11.35
C ASP A 119 -4.54 -19.60 -11.91
N ARG A 120 -4.75 -19.57 -13.23
CA ARG A 120 -5.90 -20.21 -13.91
C ARG A 120 -6.01 -21.71 -13.64
N ARG A 121 -4.89 -22.38 -13.32
CA ARG A 121 -4.84 -23.80 -12.95
C ARG A 121 -5.02 -24.03 -11.45
N GLY A 122 -5.22 -22.99 -10.65
CA GLY A 122 -5.33 -23.06 -9.18
C GLY A 122 -4.00 -23.36 -8.48
N LEU A 123 -2.87 -23.12 -9.15
CA LEU A 123 -1.53 -23.45 -8.66
C LEU A 123 -0.77 -22.26 -8.08
N MET A 124 -1.30 -21.04 -8.22
CA MET A 124 -0.61 -19.82 -7.85
C MET A 124 -1.46 -18.90 -6.96
N MET A 125 -0.79 -18.00 -6.26
CA MET A 125 -1.40 -16.87 -5.54
C MET A 125 -0.37 -15.74 -5.51
N TYR A 126 -0.80 -14.51 -5.79
CA TYR A 126 0.06 -13.34 -5.62
C TYR A 126 0.04 -12.94 -4.15
N GLY A 127 1.18 -13.05 -3.48
CA GLY A 127 1.28 -12.77 -2.04
C GLY A 127 1.48 -11.29 -1.72
N GLN A 128 1.81 -10.45 -2.71
CA GLN A 128 2.37 -9.13 -2.48
C GLN A 128 3.51 -9.25 -1.43
N MET A 129 3.65 -8.30 -0.52
CA MET A 129 4.54 -8.35 0.63
C MET A 129 3.76 -8.82 1.85
N THR A 130 2.76 -8.05 2.30
CA THR A 130 2.07 -8.30 3.58
C THR A 130 0.68 -8.92 3.45
N ALA A 131 0.18 -9.09 2.22
CA ALA A 131 -1.11 -9.72 1.97
C ALA A 131 -1.04 -11.23 2.29
N GLY A 132 -0.15 -11.95 1.62
CA GLY A 132 0.03 -13.39 1.79
C GLY A 132 0.87 -13.78 3.01
N SER A 133 1.43 -12.80 3.74
CA SER A 133 2.21 -13.02 4.97
C SER A 133 1.50 -12.55 6.24
N TRP A 134 0.23 -12.12 6.12
CA TRP A 134 -0.67 -11.84 7.24
C TRP A 134 -0.12 -10.78 8.22
N ILE A 135 0.26 -9.61 7.70
CA ILE A 135 0.68 -8.48 8.55
C ILE A 135 0.30 -7.12 7.94
N TYR A 136 -0.81 -7.10 7.20
CA TYR A 136 -1.38 -5.86 6.68
C TYR A 136 -2.25 -5.19 7.75
N ILE A 137 -2.08 -3.87 7.88
CA ILE A 137 -2.71 -3.05 8.92
C ILE A 137 -3.45 -1.86 8.31
N GLY A 138 -4.00 -2.07 7.11
CA GLY A 138 -4.61 -1.02 6.31
C GLY A 138 -3.59 -0.03 5.74
N THR A 139 -4.11 1.14 5.38
CA THR A 139 -3.36 2.23 4.75
C THR A 139 -2.19 2.72 5.62
N GLN A 140 -2.33 2.60 6.95
CA GLN A 140 -1.29 2.99 7.91
C GLN A 140 0.04 2.25 7.67
N GLY A 141 0.02 1.02 7.15
CA GLY A 141 1.22 0.20 6.98
C GLY A 141 2.32 0.82 6.11
N ILE A 142 1.97 1.74 5.19
CA ILE A 142 2.93 2.47 4.35
C ILE A 142 3.01 3.96 4.69
N LEU A 143 2.04 4.48 5.45
CA LEU A 143 1.89 5.92 5.73
C LEU A 143 3.19 6.55 6.22
N GLN A 144 3.87 5.96 7.20
CA GLN A 144 5.13 6.52 7.67
C GLN A 144 6.20 6.51 6.59
N GLY A 145 6.31 5.45 5.77
CA GLY A 145 7.29 5.44 4.68
C GLY A 145 7.06 6.55 3.66
N THR A 146 5.80 6.87 3.38
CA THR A 146 5.42 7.99 2.50
C THR A 146 5.66 9.33 3.17
N TYR A 147 5.34 9.45 4.45
CA TYR A 147 5.67 10.63 5.26
C TYR A 147 7.17 10.90 5.32
N GLU A 148 8.01 9.87 5.55
CA GLU A 148 9.47 9.98 5.55
C GLU A 148 10.00 10.35 4.17
N THR A 149 9.42 9.80 3.10
CA THR A 149 9.83 10.12 1.73
C THR A 149 9.58 11.60 1.44
N PHE A 150 8.38 12.10 1.74
CA PHE A 150 8.05 13.52 1.55
C PHE A 150 8.84 14.43 2.49
N GLY A 151 9.09 14.01 3.74
CA GLY A 151 9.90 14.76 4.69
C GLY A 151 11.36 14.89 4.25
N ALA A 152 11.98 13.78 3.81
CA ALA A 152 13.33 13.78 3.27
C ALA A 152 13.43 14.58 1.96
N LEU A 153 12.40 14.51 1.11
CA LEU A 153 12.30 15.33 -0.09
C LEU A 153 12.22 16.83 0.27
N ALA A 154 11.36 17.21 1.21
CA ALA A 154 11.21 18.58 1.68
C ALA A 154 12.50 19.09 2.32
N GLN A 155 13.21 18.27 3.09
CA GLN A 155 14.51 18.62 3.66
C GLN A 155 15.54 18.93 2.56
N LYS A 156 15.56 18.11 1.51
CA LYS A 156 16.52 18.24 0.42
C LYS A 156 16.26 19.45 -0.47
N HIS A 157 14.98 19.79 -0.70
CA HIS A 157 14.59 20.72 -1.77
C HIS A 157 13.82 21.96 -1.30
N PHE A 158 13.18 21.92 -0.13
CA PHE A 158 12.18 22.91 0.30
C PHE A 158 12.34 23.36 1.76
N GLN A 159 13.55 23.36 2.31
CA GLN A 159 13.82 23.82 3.69
C GLN A 159 13.02 23.05 4.76
N SER A 160 12.84 21.73 4.55
CA SER A 160 12.23 20.78 5.49
C SER A 160 10.71 20.93 5.70
N SER A 161 9.99 21.59 4.80
CA SER A 161 8.52 21.61 4.79
C SER A 161 7.97 21.64 3.36
N LEU A 162 6.79 21.07 3.13
CA LEU A 162 6.05 21.21 1.87
C LEU A 162 5.06 22.38 1.92
N LYS A 163 5.11 23.23 2.95
CA LYS A 163 4.21 24.39 3.04
C LYS A 163 4.29 25.30 1.82
N GLY A 164 3.14 25.57 1.22
CA GLY A 164 3.02 26.36 -0.01
C GLY A 164 3.53 25.64 -1.27
N ARG A 165 3.79 24.33 -1.17
CA ARG A 165 4.16 23.44 -2.27
C ARG A 165 3.04 22.46 -2.53
N TRP A 166 2.94 21.97 -3.76
CA TRP A 166 2.00 20.92 -4.08
C TRP A 166 2.62 19.72 -4.80
N VAL A 167 2.07 18.55 -4.48
CA VAL A 167 2.47 17.26 -5.01
C VAL A 167 1.38 16.76 -5.95
N LEU A 168 1.76 16.35 -7.16
CA LEU A 168 0.91 15.62 -8.09
C LEU A 168 1.24 14.12 -8.02
N THR A 169 0.22 13.29 -7.90
CA THR A 169 0.39 11.83 -7.93
C THR A 169 -0.81 11.09 -8.52
N GLY A 170 -0.66 9.78 -8.71
CA GLY A 170 -1.69 8.85 -9.15
C GLY A 170 -1.90 7.69 -8.16
N GLY A 171 -3.13 7.17 -8.12
CA GLY A 171 -3.52 5.94 -7.43
C GLY A 171 -3.85 6.11 -5.94
N MET A 172 -5.10 5.83 -5.57
CA MET A 172 -5.65 5.95 -4.22
C MET A 172 -6.20 4.62 -3.67
N GLY A 173 -5.55 3.50 -4.01
CA GLY A 173 -5.86 2.17 -3.45
C GLY A 173 -5.38 1.97 -2.01
N GLY A 174 -5.29 0.71 -1.55
CA GLY A 174 -4.86 0.33 -0.20
C GLY A 174 -3.61 1.03 0.32
N MET A 175 -2.57 1.10 -0.51
CA MET A 175 -1.29 1.75 -0.20
C MET A 175 -1.23 3.18 -0.72
N GLY A 176 -1.73 3.41 -1.95
CA GLY A 176 -1.81 4.72 -2.61
C GLY A 176 -2.59 5.77 -1.83
N GLY A 177 -3.61 5.33 -1.10
CA GLY A 177 -4.42 6.18 -0.23
C GLY A 177 -3.67 6.77 0.97
N ALA A 178 -2.42 6.37 1.22
CA ALA A 178 -1.60 6.99 2.26
C ALA A 178 -0.92 8.30 1.79
N GLN A 179 -0.80 8.50 0.47
CA GLN A 179 -0.14 9.67 -0.11
C GLN A 179 -0.74 11.00 0.34
N PRO A 180 -2.08 11.19 0.32
CA PRO A 180 -2.65 12.49 0.64
C PRO A 180 -2.43 12.89 2.11
N LEU A 181 -2.65 11.96 3.04
CA LEU A 181 -2.33 12.19 4.45
C LEU A 181 -0.83 12.42 4.70
N ALA A 182 0.05 11.65 4.06
CA ALA A 182 1.50 11.83 4.22
C ALA A 182 1.98 13.22 3.75
N ALA A 183 1.41 13.74 2.67
CA ALA A 183 1.75 15.07 2.17
C ALA A 183 1.22 16.17 3.10
N THR A 184 -0.02 16.06 3.59
CA THR A 184 -0.58 17.07 4.52
C THR A 184 0.08 17.05 5.89
N MET A 185 0.57 15.90 6.37
CA MET A 185 1.42 15.81 7.57
C MET A 185 2.78 16.50 7.40
N ASN A 186 3.24 16.67 6.15
CA ASN A 186 4.40 17.49 5.78
C ASN A 186 4.01 18.93 5.38
N GLU A 187 2.80 19.37 5.73
CA GLU A 187 2.25 20.71 5.49
C GLU A 187 1.99 21.04 4.00
N GLY A 188 2.05 20.04 3.12
CA GLY A 188 1.88 20.21 1.68
C GLY A 188 0.43 20.17 1.20
N VAL A 189 0.25 20.61 -0.03
CA VAL A 189 -0.95 20.36 -0.83
C VAL A 189 -0.72 19.12 -1.70
N LEU A 190 -1.73 18.28 -1.89
CA LEU A 190 -1.61 17.11 -2.76
C LEU A 190 -2.83 16.96 -3.66
N LEU A 191 -2.57 16.76 -4.95
CA LEU A 191 -3.55 16.35 -5.94
C LEU A 191 -3.28 14.89 -6.36
N CYS A 192 -4.20 13.99 -6.03
CA CYS A 192 -4.11 12.57 -6.38
C CYS A 192 -5.15 12.23 -7.45
N VAL A 193 -4.70 11.81 -8.63
CA VAL A 193 -5.56 11.33 -9.71
C VAL A 193 -5.92 9.86 -9.45
N GLU A 194 -7.21 9.54 -9.43
CA GLU A 194 -7.71 8.17 -9.25
C GLU A 194 -8.90 7.94 -10.18
N VAL A 195 -8.90 6.82 -10.89
CA VAL A 195 -9.90 6.53 -11.94
C VAL A 195 -11.19 5.98 -11.36
N ASP A 196 -11.13 5.37 -10.18
CA ASP A 196 -12.26 4.78 -9.47
C ASP A 196 -12.73 5.70 -8.32
N PRO A 197 -13.86 6.42 -8.47
CA PRO A 197 -14.34 7.34 -7.44
C PRO A 197 -14.65 6.65 -6.11
N GLU A 198 -14.96 5.35 -6.10
CA GLU A 198 -15.21 4.61 -4.86
C GLU A 198 -13.94 4.50 -4.01
N ARG A 199 -12.75 4.45 -4.64
CA ARG A 199 -11.46 4.43 -3.95
C ARG A 199 -11.18 5.75 -3.25
N ILE A 200 -11.52 6.87 -3.89
CA ILE A 200 -11.39 8.21 -3.28
C ILE A 200 -12.37 8.35 -2.12
N GLN A 201 -13.64 7.96 -2.32
CA GLN A 201 -14.66 8.01 -1.28
C GLN A 201 -14.23 7.24 -0.03
N ARG A 202 -13.66 6.03 -0.20
CA ARG A 202 -13.12 5.25 0.92
C ARG A 202 -12.04 5.98 1.71
N ARG A 203 -11.26 6.87 1.08
CA ARG A 203 -10.21 7.66 1.74
C ARG A 203 -10.76 8.90 2.42
N LEU A 204 -11.86 9.48 1.89
CA LEU A 204 -12.63 10.48 2.61
C LEU A 204 -13.24 9.86 3.89
N ASP A 205 -13.86 8.69 3.77
CA ASP A 205 -14.51 7.99 4.90
C ASP A 205 -13.53 7.57 6.01
N THR A 206 -12.23 7.54 5.71
CA THR A 206 -11.17 7.14 6.65
C THR A 206 -10.21 8.28 7.01
N ASP A 207 -10.55 9.52 6.67
CA ASP A 207 -9.78 10.74 6.94
C ASP A 207 -8.35 10.74 6.33
N TYR A 208 -8.15 9.98 5.25
CA TYR A 208 -6.89 9.93 4.50
C TYR A 208 -6.85 10.91 3.32
N CYS A 209 -8.00 11.52 2.96
CA CYS A 209 -8.14 12.55 1.93
C CYS A 209 -9.17 13.60 2.40
N ASP A 210 -9.02 14.87 2.00
CA ASP A 210 -9.91 15.96 2.47
C ASP A 210 -11.06 16.28 1.50
N ARG A 211 -10.79 16.24 0.18
CA ARG A 211 -11.76 16.63 -0.86
C ARG A 211 -11.73 15.69 -2.06
N MET A 212 -12.84 15.67 -2.80
CA MET A 212 -12.96 14.98 -4.09
C MET A 212 -13.67 15.87 -5.10
N THR A 213 -13.25 15.81 -6.36
CA THR A 213 -13.95 16.37 -7.51
C THR A 213 -13.66 15.54 -8.76
N ASP A 214 -14.50 15.66 -9.79
CA ASP A 214 -14.28 15.14 -11.14
C ASP A 214 -13.93 16.27 -12.14
N ASP A 215 -13.81 17.51 -11.66
CA ASP A 215 -13.44 18.68 -12.47
C ASP A 215 -11.97 19.09 -12.20
N ILE A 216 -11.15 19.01 -13.24
CA ILE A 216 -9.74 19.41 -13.19
C ILE A 216 -9.56 20.90 -12.88
N ASP A 217 -10.46 21.77 -13.34
CA ASP A 217 -10.36 23.21 -13.12
C ASP A 217 -10.70 23.56 -11.67
N GLU A 218 -11.71 22.89 -11.09
CA GLU A 218 -12.02 23.02 -9.66
C GLU A 218 -10.86 22.51 -8.79
N ALA A 219 -10.30 21.34 -9.12
CA ALA A 219 -9.17 20.76 -8.40
C ALA A 219 -7.96 21.70 -8.40
N LEU A 220 -7.61 22.28 -9.56
CA LEU A 220 -6.50 23.23 -9.68
C LEU A 220 -6.79 24.54 -8.94
N GLY A 221 -8.04 25.01 -8.91
CA GLY A 221 -8.46 26.16 -8.10
C GLY A 221 -8.23 25.95 -6.61
N TRP A 222 -8.56 24.77 -6.08
CA TRP A 222 -8.25 24.42 -4.69
C TRP A 222 -6.75 24.30 -4.43
N VAL A 223 -5.97 23.75 -5.37
CA VAL A 223 -4.51 23.70 -5.27
C VAL A 223 -3.93 25.11 -5.17
N GLU A 224 -4.35 26.04 -6.02
CA GLU A 224 -3.87 27.42 -6.03
C GLU A 224 -4.22 28.15 -4.71
N GLU A 225 -5.46 28.02 -4.24
CA GLU A 225 -5.91 28.65 -2.98
C GLU A 225 -5.13 28.11 -1.77
N ALA A 226 -4.97 26.79 -1.69
CA ALA A 226 -4.31 26.14 -0.56
C ALA A 226 -2.79 26.43 -0.55
N THR A 227 -2.14 26.41 -1.73
CA THR A 227 -0.71 26.74 -1.85
C THR A 227 -0.46 28.21 -1.51
N ALA A 228 -1.28 29.13 -2.02
CA ALA A 228 -1.16 30.57 -1.74
C ALA A 228 -1.38 30.93 -0.26
N SER A 229 -2.31 30.25 0.42
CA SER A 229 -2.56 30.43 1.86
C SER A 229 -1.58 29.66 2.76
N GLY A 230 -0.82 28.72 2.20
CA GLY A 230 0.03 27.81 2.95
C GLY A 230 -0.74 26.83 3.83
N THR A 231 -1.97 26.50 3.43
CA THR A 231 -2.85 25.54 4.11
C THR A 231 -2.63 24.15 3.52
N ALA A 232 -2.31 23.16 4.36
CA ALA A 232 -2.21 21.78 3.92
C ALA A 232 -3.58 21.26 3.47
N LEU A 233 -3.65 20.66 2.28
CA LEU A 233 -4.90 20.16 1.70
C LEU A 233 -4.64 18.97 0.77
N SER A 234 -5.44 17.93 0.90
CA SER A 234 -5.43 16.77 0.00
C SER A 234 -6.69 16.70 -0.85
N ILE A 235 -6.50 16.49 -2.16
CA ILE A 235 -7.54 16.52 -3.18
C ILE A 235 -7.46 15.24 -4.00
N GLY A 236 -8.55 14.48 -4.04
CA GLY A 236 -8.76 13.41 -5.00
C GLY A 236 -9.42 13.94 -6.27
N LEU A 237 -8.81 13.73 -7.42
CA LEU A 237 -9.39 14.04 -8.73
C LEU A 237 -9.79 12.73 -9.42
N VAL A 238 -11.08 12.59 -9.72
CA VAL A 238 -11.60 11.46 -10.50
C VAL A 238 -11.10 11.61 -11.94
N GLY A 239 -10.24 10.69 -12.38
CA GLY A 239 -9.66 10.75 -13.72
C GLY A 239 -8.59 9.70 -13.98
N ASN A 240 -8.17 9.56 -15.23
CA ASN A 240 -7.07 8.65 -15.58
C ASN A 240 -5.73 9.40 -15.60
N CYS A 241 -4.71 8.87 -14.94
CA CYS A 241 -3.37 9.49 -14.92
C CYS A 241 -2.77 9.65 -16.32
N ALA A 242 -3.03 8.70 -17.23
CA ALA A 242 -2.56 8.76 -18.62
C ALA A 242 -3.33 9.79 -19.48
N GLU A 243 -4.29 10.50 -18.91
CA GLU A 243 -5.05 11.58 -19.56
C GLU A 243 -4.81 12.91 -18.83
N VAL A 244 -4.96 12.92 -17.50
CA VAL A 244 -4.83 14.12 -16.67
C VAL A 244 -3.41 14.69 -16.71
N LEU A 245 -2.37 13.88 -16.54
CA LEU A 245 -1.00 14.39 -16.51
C LEU A 245 -0.58 15.01 -17.87
N PRO A 246 -0.87 14.38 -19.02
CA PRO A 246 -0.69 15.04 -20.32
C PRO A 246 -1.44 16.37 -20.46
N ILE A 247 -2.67 16.48 -19.96
CA ILE A 247 -3.43 17.74 -19.97
C ILE A 247 -2.71 18.82 -19.16
N LEU A 248 -2.16 18.48 -17.99
CA LEU A 248 -1.39 19.44 -17.17
C LEU A 248 -0.12 19.93 -17.89
N VAL A 249 0.57 19.03 -18.59
CA VAL A 249 1.73 19.37 -19.44
C VAL A 249 1.32 20.35 -20.55
N GLU A 250 0.24 20.05 -21.27
CA GLU A 250 -0.27 20.92 -22.35
C GLU A 250 -0.66 22.32 -21.84
N ARG A 251 -1.24 22.38 -20.64
CA ARG A 251 -1.64 23.65 -19.99
C ARG A 251 -0.47 24.40 -19.34
N GLY A 252 0.73 23.82 -19.30
CA GLY A 252 1.90 24.41 -18.63
C GLY A 252 1.76 24.47 -17.10
N VAL A 253 0.91 23.63 -16.51
CA VAL A 253 0.72 23.55 -15.06
C VAL A 253 1.74 22.59 -14.47
N THR A 254 2.74 23.12 -13.77
CA THR A 254 3.85 22.33 -13.24
C THR A 254 3.74 22.21 -11.71
N PRO A 255 3.72 20.98 -11.15
CA PRO A 255 3.77 20.78 -9.71
C PRO A 255 5.18 20.99 -9.15
N ASP A 256 5.30 21.21 -7.85
CA ASP A 256 6.62 21.23 -7.20
C ASP A 256 7.22 19.81 -7.15
N VAL A 257 6.37 18.79 -6.98
CA VAL A 257 6.75 17.37 -6.94
C VAL A 257 5.77 16.54 -7.76
N VAL A 258 6.27 15.57 -8.51
CA VAL A 258 5.46 14.58 -9.22
C VAL A 258 5.92 13.15 -8.90
N THR A 259 4.98 12.26 -8.63
CA THR A 259 5.21 10.84 -8.34
C THR A 259 4.02 10.00 -8.82
N ASP A 260 4.05 8.69 -8.63
CA ASP A 260 2.92 7.80 -8.93
C ASP A 260 2.89 6.58 -8.01
N GLN A 261 1.68 6.16 -7.62
CA GLN A 261 1.42 4.92 -6.89
C GLN A 261 0.19 4.16 -7.44
N THR A 262 -0.16 4.34 -8.72
CA THR A 262 -1.03 3.39 -9.42
C THR A 262 -0.48 1.96 -9.31
N SER A 263 -1.31 0.94 -9.49
CA SER A 263 -0.85 -0.46 -9.45
C SER A 263 -0.21 -0.88 -10.78
N ALA A 264 0.73 -0.07 -11.30
CA ALA A 264 1.46 -0.32 -12.54
C ALA A 264 2.20 -1.67 -12.56
N HIS A 265 2.53 -2.25 -11.39
CA HIS A 265 3.24 -3.52 -11.28
C HIS A 265 2.49 -4.70 -11.90
N ASP A 266 1.17 -4.61 -12.01
CA ASP A 266 0.27 -5.61 -12.60
C ASP A 266 -0.52 -4.98 -13.77
N PRO A 267 -0.01 -5.05 -15.01
CA PRO A 267 -0.65 -4.44 -16.18
C PRO A 267 -2.05 -4.96 -16.49
N LEU A 268 -2.43 -6.15 -16.00
CA LEU A 268 -3.74 -6.74 -16.29
C LEU A 268 -4.80 -6.31 -15.25
N ASN A 269 -4.43 -6.22 -13.99
CA ASN A 269 -5.39 -5.99 -12.91
C ASN A 269 -5.26 -4.62 -12.24
N GLY A 270 -4.13 -3.92 -12.43
CA GLY A 270 -3.76 -2.76 -11.61
C GLY A 270 -3.80 -1.40 -12.31
N TYR A 271 -3.77 -1.36 -13.65
CA TYR A 271 -3.72 -0.10 -14.41
C TYR A 271 -4.82 -0.04 -15.46
N VAL A 272 -5.77 0.89 -15.30
CA VAL A 272 -6.88 1.09 -16.24
C VAL A 272 -6.38 1.85 -17.48
N PRO A 273 -6.53 1.30 -18.70
CA PRO A 273 -6.14 2.00 -19.92
C PRO A 273 -6.89 3.32 -20.11
N ALA A 274 -6.21 4.31 -20.70
CA ALA A 274 -6.86 5.54 -21.13
C ALA A 274 -8.03 5.27 -22.11
N GLY A 275 -9.03 6.14 -22.06
CA GLY A 275 -10.25 6.08 -22.85
C GLY A 275 -11.25 5.01 -22.41
N LEU A 276 -11.08 4.39 -21.24
CA LEU A 276 -12.05 3.45 -20.66
C LEU A 276 -12.51 3.92 -19.28
N SER A 277 -13.81 3.79 -19.04
CA SER A 277 -14.33 3.75 -17.67
C SER A 277 -13.90 2.47 -16.95
N VAL A 278 -13.99 2.46 -15.61
CA VAL A 278 -13.71 1.26 -14.79
C VAL A 278 -14.55 0.06 -15.22
N ALA A 279 -15.83 0.28 -15.58
CA ALA A 279 -16.74 -0.76 -16.04
C ALA A 279 -16.34 -1.33 -17.41
N GLU A 280 -16.00 -0.48 -18.38
CA GLU A 280 -15.54 -0.92 -19.70
C GLU A 280 -14.19 -1.64 -19.61
N ALA A 281 -13.31 -1.16 -18.73
CA ALA A 281 -12.03 -1.79 -18.43
C ALA A 281 -12.23 -3.21 -17.87
N ALA A 282 -13.22 -3.42 -16.98
CA ALA A 282 -13.54 -4.76 -16.48
C ALA A 282 -14.01 -5.71 -17.61
N VAL A 283 -14.88 -5.24 -18.51
CA VAL A 283 -15.33 -6.02 -19.67
C VAL A 283 -14.16 -6.39 -20.59
N LEU A 284 -13.28 -5.43 -20.90
CA LEU A 284 -12.12 -5.68 -21.76
C LEU A 284 -11.15 -6.67 -21.11
N ARG A 285 -10.90 -6.53 -19.80
CA ARG A 285 -10.01 -7.42 -19.04
C ARG A 285 -10.43 -8.89 -19.14
N GLU A 286 -11.73 -9.15 -19.14
CA GLU A 286 -12.28 -10.51 -19.25
C GLU A 286 -12.32 -11.01 -20.70
N SER A 287 -12.76 -10.15 -21.63
CA SER A 287 -12.99 -10.55 -23.03
C SER A 287 -11.72 -10.64 -23.87
N ASP A 288 -10.76 -9.73 -23.66
CA ASP A 288 -9.45 -9.72 -24.33
C ASP A 288 -8.34 -9.23 -23.37
N PRO A 289 -7.85 -10.13 -22.48
CA PRO A 289 -6.76 -9.79 -21.55
C PRO A 289 -5.48 -9.31 -22.23
N ALA A 290 -5.22 -9.78 -23.46
CA ALA A 290 -4.01 -9.42 -24.20
C ALA A 290 -4.11 -7.97 -24.71
N ASP A 291 -5.25 -7.58 -25.27
CA ASP A 291 -5.47 -6.18 -25.66
C ASP A 291 -5.50 -5.25 -24.45
N TYR A 292 -6.09 -5.69 -23.32
CA TYR A 292 -6.06 -4.93 -22.08
C TYR A 292 -4.61 -4.59 -21.67
N VAL A 293 -3.75 -5.61 -21.54
CA VAL A 293 -2.35 -5.42 -21.15
C VAL A 293 -1.62 -4.49 -22.12
N ARG A 294 -1.81 -4.68 -23.43
CA ARG A 294 -1.20 -3.83 -24.46
C ARG A 294 -1.59 -2.36 -24.27
N ARG A 295 -2.89 -2.08 -24.04
CA ARG A 295 -3.39 -0.72 -23.84
C ARG A 295 -2.99 -0.13 -22.49
N SER A 296 -2.88 -0.94 -21.44
CA SER A 296 -2.38 -0.50 -20.14
C SER A 296 -0.91 -0.12 -20.22
N MET A 297 -0.07 -0.91 -20.91
CA MET A 297 1.34 -0.58 -21.13
C MET A 297 1.53 0.70 -21.94
N GLU A 298 0.72 0.90 -22.99
CA GLU A 298 0.72 2.15 -23.75
C GLU A 298 0.30 3.35 -22.88
N SER A 299 -0.70 3.18 -22.02
CA SER A 299 -1.12 4.24 -21.09
C SER A 299 -0.05 4.55 -20.04
N MET A 300 0.65 3.53 -19.55
CA MET A 300 1.81 3.68 -18.65
C MET A 300 2.97 4.42 -19.33
N ARG A 301 3.21 4.16 -20.62
CA ARG A 301 4.19 4.92 -21.43
C ARG A 301 3.85 6.40 -21.44
N VAL A 302 2.62 6.75 -21.83
CA VAL A 302 2.14 8.15 -21.90
C VAL A 302 2.18 8.83 -20.54
N HIS A 303 1.80 8.12 -19.47
CA HIS A 303 1.89 8.62 -18.10
C HIS A 303 3.35 8.93 -17.73
N CYS A 304 4.29 8.00 -17.96
CA CYS A 304 5.71 8.22 -17.66
C CYS A 304 6.32 9.36 -18.49
N GLU A 305 5.94 9.50 -19.76
CA GLU A 305 6.32 10.63 -20.61
C GLU A 305 5.85 11.97 -20.03
N ALA A 306 4.62 12.05 -19.53
CA ALA A 306 4.11 13.25 -18.88
C ALA A 306 4.87 13.58 -17.58
N ILE A 307 5.23 12.57 -16.76
CA ILE A 307 6.07 12.78 -15.58
C ILE A 307 7.43 13.38 -15.96
N VAL A 308 8.07 12.86 -17.01
CA VAL A 308 9.34 13.40 -17.50
C VAL A 308 9.19 14.81 -18.07
N ALA A 309 8.11 15.09 -18.79
CA ALA A 309 7.84 16.45 -19.29
C ALA A 309 7.62 17.46 -18.15
N LEU A 310 6.92 17.06 -17.07
CA LEU A 310 6.77 17.89 -15.87
C LEU A 310 8.12 18.08 -15.15
N GLN A 311 8.97 17.06 -15.13
CA GLN A 311 10.34 17.17 -14.62
C GLN A 311 11.15 18.20 -15.41
N ASP A 312 11.10 18.15 -16.74
CA ASP A 312 11.79 19.09 -17.63
C ASP A 312 11.27 20.52 -17.46
N ALA A 313 9.99 20.68 -17.07
CA ALA A 313 9.39 21.96 -16.72
C ALA A 313 9.78 22.48 -15.31
N GLY A 314 10.43 21.64 -14.49
CA GLY A 314 10.99 22.02 -13.19
C GLY A 314 10.45 21.23 -11.98
N ALA A 315 9.51 20.30 -12.18
CA ALA A 315 9.01 19.46 -11.09
C ALA A 315 10.09 18.48 -10.58
N ILE A 316 10.07 18.18 -9.28
CA ILE A 316 10.89 17.09 -8.74
C ILE A 316 10.15 15.77 -8.97
N ALA A 317 10.59 15.01 -9.97
CA ALA A 317 10.04 13.68 -10.24
C ALA A 317 10.71 12.58 -9.40
N VAL A 318 9.90 11.68 -8.85
CA VAL A 318 10.36 10.48 -8.13
C VAL A 318 9.41 9.31 -8.39
N ASP A 319 9.97 8.11 -8.58
CA ASP A 319 9.20 6.87 -8.68
C ASP A 319 8.98 6.26 -7.29
N TYR A 320 7.73 5.87 -7.02
CA TYR A 320 7.31 5.34 -5.73
C TYR A 320 7.12 3.82 -5.71
N GLY A 321 7.94 3.10 -6.48
CA GLY A 321 8.12 1.65 -6.32
C GLY A 321 7.01 0.78 -6.91
N ASN A 322 6.27 1.27 -7.90
CA ASN A 322 5.22 0.50 -8.60
C ASN A 322 5.65 -0.05 -9.98
N ASN A 323 6.90 0.18 -10.38
CA ASN A 323 7.47 -0.26 -11.66
C ASN A 323 6.86 0.41 -12.92
N LEU A 324 6.25 1.60 -12.79
CA LEU A 324 5.76 2.38 -13.95
C LEU A 324 6.86 2.60 -14.99
N ARG A 325 8.06 3.02 -14.55
CA ARG A 325 9.22 3.26 -15.43
C ARG A 325 9.65 2.02 -16.21
N GLY A 326 9.60 0.85 -15.56
CA GLY A 326 9.95 -0.42 -16.19
C GLY A 326 9.00 -0.74 -17.36
N TYR A 327 7.69 -0.67 -17.12
CA TYR A 327 6.71 -0.93 -18.18
C TYR A 327 6.67 0.15 -19.25
N ALA A 328 6.94 1.41 -18.90
CA ALA A 328 7.08 2.47 -19.89
C ALA A 328 8.29 2.24 -20.82
N GLN A 329 9.42 1.77 -20.27
CA GLN A 329 10.58 1.37 -21.07
C GLN A 329 10.26 0.18 -21.98
N ASP A 330 9.61 -0.86 -21.45
CA ASP A 330 9.18 -2.03 -22.23
C ASP A 330 8.19 -1.64 -23.35
N ALA A 331 7.38 -0.61 -23.13
CA ALA A 331 6.49 -0.02 -24.12
C ALA A 331 7.19 0.94 -25.12
N GLY A 332 8.50 1.15 -24.99
CA GLY A 332 9.31 1.89 -25.96
C GLY A 332 9.72 3.31 -25.56
N PHE A 333 9.45 3.75 -24.33
CA PHE A 333 9.95 5.05 -23.85
C PHE A 333 11.38 4.93 -23.29
N GLU A 334 12.37 5.21 -24.13
CA GLU A 334 13.80 5.07 -23.78
C GLU A 334 14.21 5.89 -22.54
N ASN A 335 13.57 7.05 -22.32
CA ASN A 335 13.89 7.96 -21.23
C ASN A 335 13.09 7.69 -19.94
N ALA A 336 12.43 6.54 -19.81
CA ALA A 336 11.58 6.22 -18.65
C ALA A 336 12.33 6.29 -17.30
N PHE A 337 13.64 6.12 -17.28
CA PHE A 337 14.47 6.17 -16.07
C PHE A 337 15.14 7.54 -15.82
N ALA A 338 14.66 8.62 -16.46
CA ALA A 338 15.16 9.98 -16.25
C ALA A 338 15.04 10.48 -14.79
N TYR A 339 14.11 9.90 -14.03
CA TYR A 339 13.89 10.22 -12.62
C TYR A 339 14.16 9.00 -11.71
N PRO A 340 14.68 9.22 -10.49
CA PRO A 340 15.12 8.15 -9.61
C PRO A 340 13.95 7.47 -8.90
N GLY A 341 14.20 6.26 -8.37
CA GLY A 341 13.30 5.67 -7.37
C GLY A 341 13.46 6.35 -6.01
N PHE A 342 12.41 6.34 -5.19
CA PHE A 342 12.41 7.00 -3.88
C PHE A 342 13.46 6.42 -2.92
N VAL A 343 13.77 5.12 -3.01
CA VAL A 343 14.79 4.48 -2.16
C VAL A 343 16.17 5.10 -2.35
N PRO A 344 16.79 5.06 -3.55
CA PRO A 344 18.09 5.70 -3.75
C PRO A 344 18.06 7.22 -3.54
N ALA A 345 16.90 7.86 -3.75
CA ALA A 345 16.80 9.32 -3.68
C ALA A 345 16.65 9.86 -2.24
N TYR A 346 15.95 9.13 -1.36
CA TYR A 346 15.48 9.66 -0.07
C TYR A 346 15.54 8.66 1.10
N ILE A 347 15.31 7.37 0.90
CA ILE A 347 15.10 6.41 2.01
C ILE A 347 16.35 5.57 2.36
N ARG A 348 17.32 5.45 1.45
CA ARG A 348 18.46 4.55 1.63
C ARG A 348 19.26 4.82 2.91
N ASP A 349 19.41 6.07 3.30
CA ASP A 349 20.18 6.42 4.51
C ASP A 349 19.50 5.91 5.78
N LEU A 350 18.17 5.96 5.85
CA LEU A 350 17.39 5.34 6.93
C LEU A 350 17.62 3.82 6.97
N PHE A 351 17.67 3.16 5.81
CA PHE A 351 17.97 1.73 5.75
C PHE A 351 19.39 1.39 6.23
N CYS A 352 20.37 2.27 6.02
CA CYS A 352 21.73 2.08 6.54
C CYS A 352 21.79 2.08 8.08
N GLU A 353 20.84 2.74 8.75
CA GLU A 353 20.66 2.71 10.21
C GLU A 353 19.80 1.52 10.69
N GLY A 354 19.36 0.66 9.76
CA GLY A 354 18.42 -0.42 10.03
C GLY A 354 16.99 0.07 10.31
N LYS A 355 16.66 1.34 10.01
CA LYS A 355 15.28 1.83 10.05
C LYS A 355 14.47 1.22 8.91
N GLY A 356 13.16 1.25 9.07
CA GLY A 356 12.22 0.64 8.12
C GLY A 356 10.86 0.45 8.77
N PRO A 357 9.87 -0.09 8.04
CA PRO A 357 8.45 -0.10 8.41
C PRO A 357 8.11 -1.10 9.53
N PHE A 358 8.76 -0.94 10.68
CA PHE A 358 8.49 -1.68 11.90
C PHE A 358 7.10 -1.33 12.44
N ARG A 359 6.38 -2.35 12.90
CA ARG A 359 4.97 -2.24 13.26
C ARG A 359 4.61 -3.25 14.34
N TRP A 360 3.54 -2.98 15.06
CA TRP A 360 2.90 -3.91 15.98
C TRP A 360 1.38 -3.79 15.92
N VAL A 361 0.71 -4.81 16.46
CA VAL A 361 -0.75 -4.96 16.42
C VAL A 361 -1.23 -5.43 17.78
N ALA A 362 -2.23 -4.75 18.34
CA ALA A 362 -2.86 -5.13 19.59
C ALA A 362 -3.89 -6.24 19.33
N LEU A 363 -3.52 -7.49 19.61
CA LEU A 363 -4.41 -8.64 19.38
C LEU A 363 -5.70 -8.59 20.23
N SER A 364 -5.68 -7.85 21.34
CA SER A 364 -6.87 -7.58 22.16
C SER A 364 -8.00 -6.93 21.35
N GLY A 365 -7.66 -6.12 20.35
CA GLY A 365 -8.59 -5.22 19.67
C GLY A 365 -8.83 -3.91 20.40
N ASP A 366 -8.20 -3.68 21.55
CA ASP A 366 -8.38 -2.47 22.35
C ASP A 366 -7.39 -1.38 21.86
N PRO A 367 -7.87 -0.21 21.40
CA PRO A 367 -6.99 0.88 20.98
C PRO A 367 -6.12 1.43 22.12
N ASN A 368 -6.53 1.26 23.38
CA ASN A 368 -5.74 1.70 24.53
C ASN A 368 -4.39 0.98 24.63
N ASP A 369 -4.29 -0.26 24.14
CA ASP A 369 -3.01 -0.96 24.05
C ASP A 369 -2.04 -0.22 23.11
N ILE A 370 -2.55 0.30 21.98
CA ILE A 370 -1.74 1.12 21.07
C ILE A 370 -1.36 2.45 21.70
N TYR A 371 -2.30 3.15 22.33
CA TYR A 371 -2.00 4.42 23.01
C TYR A 371 -0.95 4.24 24.11
N ARG A 372 -1.03 3.15 24.88
CA ARG A 372 0.00 2.83 25.87
C ARG A 372 1.36 2.55 25.22
N THR A 373 1.41 1.82 24.11
CA THR A 373 2.67 1.60 23.39
C THR A 373 3.21 2.88 22.74
N ASP A 374 2.35 3.80 22.30
CA ASP A 374 2.77 5.09 21.78
C ASP A 374 3.40 5.95 22.90
N GLU A 375 2.80 5.99 24.09
CA GLU A 375 3.38 6.63 25.28
C GLU A 375 4.75 6.02 25.62
N LEU A 376 4.86 4.69 25.56
CA LEU A 376 6.12 3.99 25.79
C LEU A 376 7.20 4.40 24.78
N VAL A 377 6.86 4.57 23.50
CA VAL A 377 7.81 5.09 22.50
C VAL A 377 8.29 6.49 22.87
N LEU A 378 7.38 7.38 23.31
CA LEU A 378 7.72 8.73 23.75
C LEU A 378 8.59 8.75 25.02
N GLU A 379 8.35 7.81 25.94
CA GLU A 379 9.15 7.63 27.17
C GLU A 379 10.55 7.09 26.89
N MET A 380 10.68 6.17 25.94
CA MET A 380 11.93 5.47 25.64
C MET A 380 12.85 6.26 24.71
N PHE A 381 12.31 7.08 23.82
CA PHE A 381 13.07 7.83 22.81
C PHE A 381 12.76 9.35 22.85
N PRO A 382 12.79 10.00 24.03
CA PRO A 382 12.39 11.41 24.17
C PRO A 382 13.28 12.39 23.39
N GLU A 383 14.50 11.99 23.06
CA GLU A 383 15.46 12.78 22.29
C GLU A 383 15.24 12.74 20.76
N ASP A 384 14.48 11.77 20.25
CA ASP A 384 14.15 11.70 18.82
C ASP A 384 12.89 12.54 18.53
N GLU A 385 13.12 13.85 18.33
CA GLU A 385 12.04 14.82 18.09
C GLU A 385 11.16 14.46 16.88
N HIS A 386 11.77 13.90 15.83
CA HIS A 386 11.06 13.51 14.61
C HIS A 386 10.16 12.30 14.86
N LEU A 387 10.65 11.28 15.55
CA LEU A 387 9.86 10.14 15.99
C LEU A 387 8.72 10.56 16.93
N CYS A 388 9.00 11.45 17.88
CA CYS A 388 7.99 11.99 18.79
C CYS A 388 6.90 12.75 18.04
N ARG A 389 7.27 13.55 17.03
CA ARG A 389 6.33 14.23 16.15
C ARG A 389 5.49 13.23 15.37
N TRP A 390 6.10 12.20 14.78
CA TRP A 390 5.40 11.12 14.09
C TRP A 390 4.32 10.49 14.97
N ILE A 391 4.67 10.05 16.19
CA ILE A 391 3.72 9.40 17.10
C ILE A 391 2.55 10.32 17.45
N LYS A 392 2.82 11.59 17.77
CA LYS A 392 1.76 12.56 18.09
C LYS A 392 0.80 12.76 16.91
N MET A 393 1.33 12.95 15.70
CA MET A 393 0.49 13.09 14.51
C MET A 393 -0.26 11.80 14.20
N ALA A 394 0.37 10.64 14.38
CA ALA A 394 -0.26 9.35 14.15
C ALA A 394 -1.37 9.03 15.16
N GLN A 395 -1.32 9.58 16.38
CA GLN A 395 -2.44 9.53 17.34
C GLN A 395 -3.59 10.45 16.94
N GLU A 396 -3.28 11.65 16.47
CA GLU A 396 -4.30 12.65 16.14
C GLU A 396 -5.01 12.36 14.81
N ARG A 397 -4.28 11.84 13.82
CA ARG A 397 -4.71 11.83 12.41
C ARG A 397 -5.00 10.45 11.83
N VAL A 398 -4.59 9.37 12.50
CA VAL A 398 -4.74 8.02 11.94
C VAL A 398 -5.88 7.27 12.60
N THR A 399 -6.91 7.00 11.82
CA THR A 399 -8.00 6.10 12.21
C THR A 399 -7.57 4.64 12.07
N PHE A 400 -7.79 3.83 13.11
CA PHE A 400 -7.47 2.40 13.08
C PHE A 400 -8.38 1.63 12.12
N GLN A 401 -7.84 0.59 11.49
CA GLN A 401 -8.56 -0.32 10.59
C GLN A 401 -8.41 -1.75 11.10
N GLY A 402 -9.51 -2.43 11.46
CA GLY A 402 -9.45 -3.78 12.02
C GLY A 402 -8.87 -3.80 13.44
N LEU A 403 -7.85 -4.63 13.66
CA LEU A 403 -7.10 -4.63 14.93
C LEU A 403 -6.29 -3.32 15.04
N PRO A 404 -6.36 -2.61 16.17
CA PRO A 404 -5.52 -1.44 16.41
C PRO A 404 -4.04 -1.80 16.20
N ALA A 405 -3.36 -0.98 15.42
CA ALA A 405 -2.00 -1.21 15.00
C ALA A 405 -1.27 0.11 14.85
N ARG A 406 0.06 0.06 14.96
CA ARG A 406 0.92 1.23 14.78
C ARG A 406 2.07 0.90 13.87
N ILE A 407 2.35 1.80 12.93
CA ILE A 407 3.61 1.86 12.18
C ILE A 407 4.55 2.84 12.90
N CYS A 408 5.81 2.46 13.05
CA CYS A 408 6.82 3.25 13.72
C CYS A 408 8.22 2.85 13.24
N TRP A 409 8.89 3.70 12.48
CA TRP A 409 10.19 3.39 11.90
C TRP A 409 11.30 3.44 12.95
N LEU A 410 11.65 2.27 13.46
CA LEU A 410 12.74 2.10 14.42
C LEU A 410 13.95 1.44 13.76
N GLY A 411 15.14 1.89 14.16
CA GLY A 411 16.43 1.40 13.69
C GLY A 411 16.92 0.14 14.39
N GLN A 412 18.14 -0.27 14.06
CA GLN A 412 18.83 -1.33 14.79
C GLN A 412 18.98 -0.96 16.28
N GLY A 413 18.81 -1.92 17.18
CA GLY A 413 18.83 -1.68 18.63
C GLY A 413 17.50 -1.19 19.17
N ALA A 414 16.95 -0.09 18.62
CA ALA A 414 15.68 0.49 19.06
C ALA A 414 14.50 -0.49 18.94
N ARG A 415 14.43 -1.27 17.85
CA ARG A 415 13.43 -2.34 17.70
C ARG A 415 13.49 -3.36 18.82
N HIS A 416 14.69 -3.78 19.19
CA HIS A 416 14.88 -4.78 20.23
C HIS A 416 14.52 -4.21 21.61
N ALA A 417 14.96 -2.98 21.89
CA ALA A 417 14.65 -2.30 23.14
C ALA A 417 13.15 -2.19 23.37
N LEU A 418 12.39 -1.75 22.35
CA LEU A 418 10.94 -1.60 22.47
C LEU A 418 10.22 -2.93 22.70
N VAL A 419 10.60 -4.00 21.99
CA VAL A 419 9.93 -5.31 22.09
C VAL A 419 10.13 -5.99 23.46
N LEU A 420 11.15 -5.59 24.23
CA LEU A 420 11.41 -6.14 25.56
C LEU A 420 10.62 -5.45 26.68
N GLN A 421 10.08 -4.26 26.44
CA GLN A 421 9.23 -3.52 27.37
C GLN A 421 7.76 -3.89 27.13
#